data_AF-A0A418V7I6-F1
#
_entry.id   AF-A0A418V7I6-F1
#
_cell.length_a   1.000
_cell.length_b   1.000
_cell.length_c   1.000
_cell.angle_alpha   90.00
_cell.angle_beta   90.00
_cell.angle_gamma   90.00
#
_symmetry.space_group_name_H-M   'P 1'
#
loop_
_entity.id
_entity.type
_entity.pdbx_description
1 polymer ?
#
loop_
_entity_poly.entity_id
_entity_poly.type
_entity_poly.pdbx_seq_one_letter_code
_entity_poly.pdbx_strand_id
1 'polypeptide(L)' 'MDTLAADLAHEARQLNLSALNMAASPEEAVRSFAQVVLNELAARGLLDSEPTVGCWARPRSGSH' A
#
# COMPACT_ATOMS: atom_id res chain seq x y z
N MET A 1 4.98 1.89 17.75
CA MET A 1 3.76 1.16 17.31
C MET A 1 3.90 0.98 15.81
N ASP A 2 3.69 -0.22 15.29
CA ASP A 2 3.74 -0.49 13.85
C ASP A 2 2.49 0.10 13.19
N THR A 3 2.64 1.27 12.58
CA THR A 3 1.52 2.02 11.97
C THR A 3 0.97 1.27 10.75
N LEU A 4 1.83 0.59 9.97
CA LEU A 4 1.41 -0.19 8.81
C LEU A 4 0.48 -1.33 9.20
N ALA A 5 0.80 -2.05 10.27
CA ALA A 5 -0.06 -3.14 10.74
C ALA A 5 -1.47 -2.65 11.12
N ALA A 6 -1.56 -1.46 11.72
CA ALA A 6 -2.84 -0.84 12.08
C ALA A 6 -3.62 -0.40 10.83
N ASP A 7 -2.93 0.19 9.85
CA ASP A 7 -3.54 0.67 8.60
C ASP A 7 -4.05 -0.50 7.74
N LEU A 8 -3.25 -1.57 7.59
CA LEU A 8 -3.68 -2.79 6.88
C LEU A 8 -4.86 -3.48 7.58
N ALA A 9 -4.88 -3.49 8.93
CA ALA A 9 -6.01 -4.02 9.68
C ALA A 9 -7.27 -3.15 9.52
N HIS A 10 -7.11 -1.83 9.35
CA HIS A 10 -8.22 -0.92 9.04
C HIS A 10 -8.78 -1.23 7.65
N GLU A 11 -7.93 -1.33 6.64
CA GLU A 11 -8.33 -1.61 5.25
C GLU A 11 -9.04 -2.96 5.13
N ALA A 12 -8.51 -4.01 5.77
CA ALA A 12 -9.16 -5.32 5.79
C ALA A 12 -10.59 -5.26 6.37
N ARG A 13 -10.82 -4.46 7.42
CA ARG A 13 -12.15 -4.29 8.00
C ARG A 13 -13.09 -3.53 7.09
N GLN A 14 -12.62 -2.51 6.36
CA GLN A 14 -13.44 -1.79 5.38
C GLN A 14 -13.94 -2.71 4.27
N LEU A 15 -13.11 -3.67 3.86
CA LEU A 15 -13.44 -4.67 2.85
C LEU A 15 -14.18 -5.90 3.43
N ASN A 16 -14.50 -5.90 4.72
CA ASN A 16 -15.07 -7.04 5.46
C ASN A 16 -14.26 -8.34 5.30
N LEU A 17 -12.93 -8.21 5.27
CA LEU A 17 -11.98 -9.31 5.13
C LEU A 17 -11.35 -9.70 6.46
N SER A 18 -11.12 -11.00 6.62
CA SER A 18 -10.40 -11.61 7.73
C SER A 18 -9.81 -12.95 7.30
N ALA A 19 -8.86 -13.47 8.08
CA ALA A 19 -8.32 -14.80 7.84
C ALA A 19 -9.39 -15.93 7.90
N LEU A 20 -10.53 -15.68 8.56
CA LEU A 20 -11.59 -16.66 8.74
C LEU A 20 -12.58 -16.72 7.57
N ASN A 21 -12.72 -15.64 6.80
CA ASN A 21 -13.70 -15.54 5.72
C ASN A 21 -13.10 -15.39 4.32
N MET A 22 -11.78 -15.28 4.20
CA MET A 22 -11.06 -15.08 2.94
C MET A 22 -11.53 -16.00 1.80
N ALA A 23 -11.76 -17.29 2.07
CA ALA A 23 -12.19 -18.26 1.06
C ALA A 23 -13.64 -18.06 0.56
N ALA A 24 -14.48 -17.40 1.35
CA ALA A 24 -15.87 -17.11 1.02
C ALA A 24 -16.09 -15.64 0.61
N SER A 25 -15.09 -14.78 0.77
CA SER A 25 -15.15 -13.38 0.39
C SER A 25 -15.13 -13.19 -1.13
N PRO A 26 -15.73 -12.11 -1.65
CA PRO A 26 -15.65 -11.79 -3.07
C PRO A 26 -14.20 -11.64 -3.54
N GLU A 27 -13.86 -12.23 -4.69
CA GLU A 27 -12.51 -12.13 -5.28
C GLU A 27 -12.06 -10.68 -5.47
N GLU A 28 -12.99 -9.78 -5.80
CA GLU A 28 -12.74 -8.35 -5.96
C GLU A 28 -12.28 -7.69 -4.65
N ALA A 29 -12.85 -8.07 -3.51
CA ALA A 29 -12.45 -7.55 -2.21
C ALA A 29 -11.03 -8.02 -1.86
N VAL A 30 -10.75 -9.31 -2.06
CA VAL A 30 -9.41 -9.88 -1.83
C VAL A 30 -8.37 -9.23 -2.74
N ARG A 31 -8.70 -9.04 -4.02
CA ARG A 31 -7.83 -8.36 -4.99
C ARG A 31 -7.56 -6.91 -4.60
N SER A 32 -8.59 -6.19 -4.15
CA SER A 32 -8.46 -4.80 -3.70
C SER A 32 -7.52 -4.69 -2.51
N PHE A 33 -7.66 -5.58 -1.52
CA PHE A 33 -6.75 -5.62 -0.38
C PHE A 33 -5.31 -5.97 -0.79
N ALA A 34 -5.14 -6.96 -1.66
CA ALA A 34 -3.82 -7.33 -2.18
C ALA A 34 -3.14 -6.17 -2.91
N GLN A 35 -3.90 -5.37 -3.69
CA GLN A 35 -3.36 -4.19 -4.36
C GLN A 35 -2.84 -3.15 -3.35
N VAL A 36 -3.55 -2.90 -2.26
CA VAL A 36 -3.10 -1.99 -1.19
C VAL A 36 -1.80 -2.50 -0.57
N VAL A 37 -1.74 -3.78 -0.20
CA VAL A 37 -0.53 -4.38 0.39
C VAL A 37 0.66 -4.27 -0.56
N LEU A 38 0.47 -4.61 -1.84
CA LEU A 38 1.53 -4.52 -2.84
C LEU A 38 2.03 -3.08 -3.03
N ASN A 39 1.12 -2.10 -3.05
CA ASN A 39 1.46 -0.68 -3.14
C ASN A 39 2.28 -0.21 -1.92
N GLU A 40 1.88 -0.62 -0.71
CA GLU A 40 2.60 -0.24 0.52
C GLU A 40 4.00 -0.87 0.60
N LEU A 41 4.13 -2.13 0.17
CA LEU A 41 5.42 -2.80 0.09
C LEU A 41 6.34 -2.16 -0.97
N ALA A 42 5.78 -1.81 -2.13
CA ALA A 42 6.46 -1.05 -3.17
C ALA A 42 6.92 0.34 -2.67
N ALA A 43 6.04 1.10 -2.00
CA ALA A 43 6.37 2.43 -1.45
C ALA A 43 7.49 2.38 -0.40
N ARG A 44 7.66 1.24 0.27
CA ARG A 44 8.75 0.98 1.22
C ARG A 44 10.03 0.45 0.57
N GLY A 45 10.03 0.24 -0.75
CA GLY A 45 11.15 -0.34 -1.49
C GLY A 45 11.38 -1.83 -1.23
N LEU A 46 10.36 -2.53 -0.73
CA LEU A 46 10.42 -3.97 -0.45
C LEU A 46 9.99 -4.83 -1.64
N LEU A 47 9.28 -4.24 -2.60
CA LEU A 47 8.91 -4.86 -3.86
C LEU A 47 9.25 -3.93 -5.02
N ASP A 48 9.46 -4.53 -6.18
CA ASP A 48 9.59 -3.79 -7.43
C ASP A 48 8.31 -3.01 -7.70
N SER A 49 8.47 -1.72 -7.96
CA SER A 49 7.39 -0.86 -8.44
C SER A 49 7.74 -0.40 -9.85
N GLU A 50 6.73 -0.08 -10.66
CA GLU A 50 7.02 0.70 -11.86
C GLU A 50 7.79 1.96 -11.44
N PRO A 51 8.82 2.37 -12.21
CA PRO A 51 9.55 3.60 -11.92
C PRO A 51 8.56 4.75 -11.98
N THR A 52 8.13 5.22 -10.81
CA THR A 52 7.31 6.42 -10.70
C THR A 52 8.15 7.56 -11.26
N VAL A 53 7.72 8.15 -12.38
CA VAL A 53 8.40 9.25 -13.06
C VAL A 53 8.87 10.26 -12.00
N GLY A 54 10.19 10.45 -11.96
CA GLY A 54 10.92 10.88 -10.78
C GLY A 54 10.40 12.15 -10.11
N CYS A 55 10.54 12.17 -8.79
CA CYS A 55 10.48 13.38 -7.98
C CYS A 55 11.41 14.44 -8.60
N TRP A 56 10.83 15.43 -9.29
CA TRP A 56 11.51 16.66 -9.66
C TRP A 56 11.72 17.52 -8.40
N ALA A 57 12.56 17.04 -7.47
CA ALA A 57 13.18 17.91 -6.49
C ALA A 57 14.18 18.81 -7.24
N ARG A 58 13.67 19.92 -7.80
CA ARG A 58 14.52 20.96 -8.38
C ARG A 58 15.36 21.54 -7.23
N PRO A 59 16.70 21.54 -7.30
CA PRO A 59 17.53 22.21 -6.30
C PRO A 59 17.05 23.66 -6.20
N ARG A 60 16.81 24.16 -4.97
CA ARG A 60 16.74 25.61 -4.78
C ARG A 60 18.11 26.14 -5.16
N SER A 61 18.19 26.88 -6.26
CA SER A 61 19.36 27.66 -6.62
C SER A 61 19.64 28.59 -5.43
N GLY A 62 20.60 28.21 -4.60
CA GLY A 62 21.08 29.03 -3.51
C GLY A 62 21.68 30.29 -4.11
N SER A 63 20.95 31.40 -3.98
CA SER A 63 21.53 32.72 -4.05
C SER A 63 21.60 33.22 -2.62
N HIS A 64 22.78 33.17 -2.04
CA HIS A 64 23.23 34.10 -1.01
C HIS A 64 24.69 34.42 -1.29
#